data_AF-A0A1J5Q736-F1
#
_entry.id   AF-A0A1J5Q736-F1
#
_cell.length_a   1.000
_cell.length_b   1.000
_cell.length_c   1.000
_cell.angle_alpha   90.00
_cell.angle_beta   90.00
_cell.angle_gamma   90.00
#
_symmetry.space_group_name_H-M   'P 1'
#
loop_
_entity.id
_entity.type
_entity.pdbx_description
1 polymer ?
#
loop_
_entity_poly.entity_id
_entity_poly.type
_entity_poly.pdbx_seq_one_letter_code
_entity_poly.pdbx_strand_id
1 'polypeptide(L)'
;MDAEQLRALQAPIKARYRESPQAAQITLSASSRLGEGLSCRVETGHALVEAGLHRASGGSGLQACSGDMLLQALAACAGVTLSAVATALGIDVRDATLRAEGQLDFRGTLGVDKTVPVGLQDIRLHIDVDSDASDEQLDTLLRLTERYCVVLQTLVQAPRLAASISRSPR
;
A
#
# COMPACT_ATOMS: atom_id res chain seq x y z
N MET A 1 -22.25 1.24 -12.96
CA MET A 1 -23.00 1.34 -11.69
C MET A 1 -23.37 2.80 -11.48
N ASP A 2 -24.63 3.08 -11.18
CA ASP A 2 -25.11 4.42 -10.88
C ASP A 2 -25.15 4.71 -9.35
N ALA A 3 -25.55 5.93 -8.98
CA ALA A 3 -25.58 6.37 -7.59
C ALA A 3 -26.67 5.70 -6.73
N GLU A 4 -27.76 5.21 -7.33
CA GLU A 4 -28.80 4.48 -6.61
C GLU A 4 -28.33 3.06 -6.29
N GLN A 5 -27.77 2.39 -7.29
CA GLN A 5 -27.15 1.07 -7.17
C GLN A 5 -26.02 1.06 -6.12
N LEU A 6 -25.12 2.05 -6.15
CA LEU A 6 -24.05 2.16 -5.16
C LEU A 6 -24.58 2.38 -3.73
N ARG A 7 -25.62 3.20 -3.57
CA ARG A 7 -26.25 3.44 -2.26
C ARG A 7 -26.92 2.17 -1.73
N ALA A 8 -27.60 1.43 -2.58
CA ALA A 8 -28.21 0.16 -2.22
C ALA A 8 -27.16 -0.87 -1.75
N LEU A 9 -26.02 -0.95 -2.43
CA LEU A 9 -24.90 -1.83 -2.05
C LEU A 9 -24.25 -1.41 -0.72
N GLN A 10 -24.06 -0.12 -0.51
CA GLN A 10 -23.38 0.38 0.70
C GLN A 10 -24.27 0.41 1.94
N ALA A 11 -25.59 0.52 1.81
CA ALA A 11 -26.52 0.61 2.94
C ALA A 11 -26.33 -0.51 3.99
N PRO A 12 -26.34 -1.81 3.63
CA PRO A 12 -26.11 -2.89 4.59
C PRO A 12 -24.69 -2.88 5.17
N ILE A 13 -23.68 -2.50 4.38
CA ILE A 13 -22.29 -2.38 4.85
C ILE A 13 -22.17 -1.30 5.92
N LYS A 14 -22.78 -0.13 5.69
CA LYS A 14 -22.80 0.99 6.63
C LYS A 14 -23.54 0.63 7.91
N ALA A 15 -24.65 -0.11 7.83
CA ALA A 15 -25.37 -0.61 9.01
C ALA A 15 -24.48 -1.53 9.85
N ARG A 16 -23.85 -2.55 9.20
CA ARG A 16 -22.92 -3.47 9.87
C ARG A 16 -21.79 -2.75 10.60
N TYR A 17 -21.18 -1.74 10.00
CA TYR A 17 -20.08 -1.01 10.63
C TYR A 17 -20.51 -0.09 11.79
N ARG A 18 -21.78 0.32 11.86
CA ARG A 18 -22.32 1.01 13.05
C ARG A 18 -22.51 0.04 14.20
N GLU A 19 -23.01 -1.16 13.90
CA GLU A 19 -23.31 -2.19 14.91
C GLU A 19 -22.04 -2.91 15.40
N SER A 20 -21.07 -3.12 14.52
CA SER A 20 -19.82 -3.83 14.81
C SER A 20 -18.62 -3.09 14.22
N PRO A 21 -18.10 -2.06 14.92
CA PRO A 21 -17.00 -1.22 14.41
C PRO A 21 -15.74 -1.98 14.00
N GLN A 22 -15.39 -3.07 14.69
CA GLN A 22 -14.20 -3.88 14.41
C GLN A 22 -14.24 -4.52 13.02
N ALA A 23 -15.42 -4.79 12.47
CA ALA A 23 -15.57 -5.35 11.12
C ALA A 23 -15.17 -4.36 10.01
N ALA A 24 -14.97 -3.08 10.34
CA ALA A 24 -14.52 -2.04 9.41
C ALA A 24 -12.99 -1.87 9.38
N GLN A 25 -12.27 -2.48 10.32
CA GLN A 25 -10.81 -2.48 10.36
C GLN A 25 -10.27 -3.52 9.38
N ILE A 26 -9.64 -3.07 8.31
CA ILE A 26 -9.13 -3.92 7.25
C ILE A 26 -7.62 -3.77 7.17
N THR A 27 -6.93 -4.90 7.01
CA THR A 27 -5.50 -4.93 6.66
C THR A 27 -5.39 -5.17 5.16
N LEU A 28 -4.83 -4.21 4.45
CA LEU A 28 -4.40 -4.32 3.06
C LEU A 28 -2.96 -4.84 3.05
N SER A 29 -2.58 -5.61 2.03
CA SER A 29 -1.25 -6.21 1.96
C SER A 29 -0.73 -6.32 0.53
N ALA A 30 0.57 -6.11 0.37
CA ALA A 30 1.28 -6.29 -0.89
C ALA A 30 2.61 -7.02 -0.69
N SER A 31 2.96 -7.91 -1.60
CA SER A 31 4.25 -8.59 -1.65
C SER A 31 5.02 -8.22 -2.92
N SER A 32 6.33 -8.08 -2.76
CA SER A 32 7.27 -7.96 -3.88
C SER A 32 8.49 -8.85 -3.64
N ARG A 33 9.15 -9.22 -4.73
CA ARG A 33 10.38 -10.02 -4.73
C ARG A 33 11.41 -9.38 -5.64
N LEU A 34 12.69 -9.47 -5.27
CA LEU A 34 13.76 -9.04 -6.16
C LEU A 34 13.75 -9.84 -7.47
N GLY A 35 14.01 -9.13 -8.58
CA GLY A 35 14.14 -9.71 -9.91
C GLY A 35 15.60 -9.70 -10.37
N GLU A 36 15.82 -10.00 -11.65
CA GLU A 36 17.16 -9.87 -12.24
C GLU A 36 17.59 -8.40 -12.33
N GLY A 37 18.88 -8.13 -12.08
CA GLY A 37 19.42 -6.77 -12.05
C GLY A 37 18.83 -5.91 -10.93
N LEU A 38 18.79 -4.59 -11.13
CA LEU A 38 18.18 -3.64 -10.17
C LEU A 38 16.65 -3.54 -10.37
N SER A 39 15.97 -4.68 -10.34
CA SER A 39 14.53 -4.75 -10.53
C SER A 39 13.83 -5.43 -9.34
N CYS A 40 12.57 -5.05 -9.12
CA CYS A 40 11.71 -5.67 -8.12
C CYS A 40 10.35 -5.92 -8.77
N ARG A 41 9.85 -7.15 -8.66
CA ARG A 41 8.54 -7.54 -9.19
C ARG A 41 7.52 -7.50 -8.06
N VAL A 42 6.40 -6.82 -8.29
CA VAL A 42 5.20 -6.91 -7.46
C VAL A 42 4.25 -7.91 -8.10
N GLU A 43 3.68 -8.80 -7.30
CA GLU A 43 2.59 -9.65 -7.77
C GLU A 43 1.30 -8.84 -7.85
N THR A 44 1.01 -8.31 -9.03
CA THR A 44 -0.32 -7.81 -9.37
C THR A 44 -1.02 -8.88 -10.19
N GLY A 45 -2.21 -9.33 -9.79
CA GLY A 45 -2.97 -10.35 -10.56
C GLY A 45 -3.39 -9.92 -11.97
N HIS A 46 -2.98 -8.74 -12.44
CA HIS A 46 -3.42 -8.11 -13.68
C HIS A 46 -2.27 -7.37 -14.36
N ALA A 47 -2.09 -7.59 -15.69
CA ALA A 47 -1.09 -6.92 -16.52
C ALA A 47 -1.47 -5.47 -16.90
N LEU A 48 -2.76 -5.11 -16.77
CA LEU A 48 -3.29 -3.75 -16.80
C LEU A 48 -4.14 -3.56 -15.54
N VAL A 49 -3.86 -2.53 -14.75
CA VAL A 49 -4.51 -2.31 -13.45
C VAL A 49 -5.59 -1.25 -13.59
N GLU A 50 -6.86 -1.66 -13.54
CA GLU A 50 -8.00 -0.75 -13.38
C GLU A 50 -8.31 -0.58 -11.88
N ALA A 51 -8.40 0.66 -11.40
CA ALA A 51 -8.68 0.95 -10.00
C ALA A 51 -10.19 1.05 -9.71
N GLY A 52 -10.61 0.51 -8.58
CA GLY A 52 -12.01 0.54 -8.15
C GLY A 52 -12.17 0.57 -6.63
N LEU A 53 -13.43 0.58 -6.17
CA LEU A 53 -13.74 0.51 -4.74
C LEU A 53 -13.27 -0.82 -4.16
N HIS A 54 -12.84 -0.80 -2.90
CA HIS A 54 -12.59 -2.02 -2.14
C HIS A 54 -13.91 -2.75 -1.85
N ARG A 55 -13.89 -4.09 -1.70
CA ARG A 55 -15.10 -4.86 -1.36
C ARG A 55 -15.76 -4.37 -0.06
N ALA A 56 -14.94 -3.98 0.91
CA ALA A 56 -15.39 -3.41 2.18
C ALA A 56 -16.10 -2.04 2.07
N SER A 57 -16.04 -1.39 0.90
CA SER A 57 -16.76 -0.15 0.57
C SER A 57 -17.74 -0.29 -0.60
N GLY A 58 -18.07 -1.52 -1.01
CA GLY A 58 -19.07 -1.82 -2.04
C GLY A 58 -18.49 -2.08 -3.44
N GLY A 59 -17.19 -2.33 -3.57
CA GLY A 59 -16.58 -2.75 -4.82
C GLY A 59 -16.85 -4.20 -5.20
N SER A 60 -16.76 -4.50 -6.50
CA SER A 60 -16.90 -5.85 -7.06
C SER A 60 -15.74 -6.77 -6.68
N GLY A 61 -14.58 -6.18 -6.38
CA GLY A 61 -13.29 -6.85 -6.20
C GLY A 61 -12.71 -7.44 -7.48
N LEU A 62 -13.15 -6.96 -8.65
CA LEU A 62 -12.52 -7.24 -9.96
C LEU A 62 -11.47 -6.18 -10.33
N GLN A 63 -11.60 -4.98 -9.78
CA GLN A 63 -10.63 -3.90 -9.90
C GLN A 63 -9.67 -3.90 -8.72
N ALA A 64 -8.45 -3.38 -8.93
CA ALA A 64 -7.48 -3.22 -7.85
C ALA A 64 -7.93 -2.12 -6.89
N CYS A 65 -7.75 -2.37 -5.59
CA CYS A 65 -7.92 -1.32 -4.60
C CYS A 65 -6.72 -0.39 -4.64
N SER A 66 -6.96 0.92 -4.70
CA SER A 66 -5.89 1.93 -4.68
C SER A 66 -5.07 1.91 -3.40
N GLY A 67 -5.63 1.44 -2.28
CA GLY A 67 -4.88 1.19 -1.04
C GLY A 67 -3.86 0.05 -1.20
N ASP A 68 -4.24 -1.05 -1.83
CA ASP A 68 -3.29 -2.14 -2.15
C ASP A 68 -2.22 -1.64 -3.13
N MET A 69 -2.62 -0.86 -4.14
CA MET A 69 -1.67 -0.26 -5.11
C MET A 69 -0.65 0.65 -4.44
N LEU A 70 -1.04 1.40 -3.41
CA LEU A 70 -0.11 2.23 -2.64
C LEU A 70 0.91 1.37 -1.87
N LEU A 71 0.46 0.29 -1.23
CA LEU A 71 1.35 -0.64 -0.53
C LEU A 71 2.26 -1.41 -1.50
N GLN A 72 1.74 -1.77 -2.67
CA GLN A 72 2.51 -2.35 -3.78
C GLN A 72 3.62 -1.40 -4.23
N ALA A 73 3.31 -0.12 -4.41
CA ALA A 73 4.31 0.90 -4.75
C ALA A 73 5.38 1.03 -3.65
N LEU A 74 5.00 0.96 -2.38
CA LEU A 74 5.93 0.97 -1.25
C LEU A 74 6.87 -0.24 -1.29
N ALA A 75 6.31 -1.46 -1.38
CA ALA A 75 7.08 -2.69 -1.43
C ALA A 75 8.02 -2.75 -2.65
N ALA A 76 7.55 -2.29 -3.82
CA ALA A 76 8.37 -2.21 -5.03
C ALA A 76 9.55 -1.24 -4.85
N CYS A 77 9.25 -0.01 -4.40
CA CYS A 77 10.25 1.04 -4.27
C CYS A 77 11.31 0.64 -3.24
N ALA A 78 10.89 0.14 -2.07
CA ALA A 78 11.80 -0.35 -1.05
C ALA A 78 12.66 -1.52 -1.54
N GLY A 79 12.10 -2.45 -2.32
CA GLY A 79 12.86 -3.58 -2.86
C GLY A 79 13.96 -3.15 -3.82
N VAL A 80 13.65 -2.26 -4.77
CA VAL A 80 14.66 -1.71 -5.69
C VAL A 80 15.72 -0.91 -4.91
N THR A 81 15.31 -0.10 -3.94
CA THR A 81 16.26 0.66 -3.10
C THR A 81 17.17 -0.27 -2.30
N LEU A 82 16.64 -1.33 -1.69
CA LEU A 82 17.42 -2.31 -0.92
C LEU A 82 18.46 -2.98 -1.80
N SER A 83 18.08 -3.45 -3.00
CA SER A 83 19.00 -4.04 -3.96
C SER A 83 20.12 -3.08 -4.36
N ALA A 84 19.79 -1.80 -4.62
CA ALA A 84 20.78 -0.78 -4.97
C ALA A 84 21.74 -0.46 -3.81
N VAL A 85 21.23 -0.36 -2.59
CA VAL A 85 22.06 -0.11 -1.39
C VAL A 85 22.95 -1.32 -1.09
N ALA A 86 22.42 -2.54 -1.14
CA ALA A 86 23.20 -3.76 -0.92
C ALA A 86 24.37 -3.85 -1.92
N THR A 87 24.08 -3.58 -3.20
CA THR A 87 25.10 -3.51 -4.27
C THR A 87 26.16 -2.46 -3.95
N ALA A 88 25.76 -1.24 -3.55
CA ALA A 88 26.69 -0.16 -3.25
C ALA A 88 27.57 -0.44 -2.02
N LEU A 89 27.07 -1.21 -1.05
CA LEU A 89 27.78 -1.60 0.16
C LEU A 89 28.59 -2.90 0.00
N GLY A 90 28.47 -3.59 -1.14
CA GLY A 90 29.09 -4.91 -1.34
C GLY A 90 28.49 -6.01 -0.45
N ILE A 91 27.22 -5.87 -0.07
CA ILE A 91 26.47 -6.89 0.69
C ILE A 91 25.84 -7.86 -0.31
N ASP A 92 26.17 -9.14 -0.20
CA ASP A 92 25.58 -10.18 -1.05
C ASP A 92 24.19 -10.56 -0.53
N VAL A 93 23.16 -10.27 -1.33
CA VAL A 93 21.77 -10.64 -1.05
C VAL A 93 21.33 -11.64 -2.11
N ARG A 94 21.15 -12.90 -1.70
CA ARG A 94 20.77 -14.00 -2.59
C ARG A 94 19.29 -13.94 -2.96
N ASP A 95 18.44 -13.61 -1.99
CA ASP A 95 17.02 -13.40 -2.18
C ASP A 95 16.48 -12.39 -1.15
N ALA A 96 15.41 -11.70 -1.51
CA ALA A 96 14.67 -10.91 -0.54
C ALA A 96 13.19 -10.82 -0.92
N THR A 97 12.33 -10.97 0.08
CA THR A 97 10.88 -10.79 -0.02
C THR A 97 10.46 -9.59 0.84
N LEU A 98 9.75 -8.64 0.23
CA LEU A 98 9.21 -7.48 0.94
C LEU A 98 7.70 -7.61 1.05
N ARG A 99 7.16 -7.34 2.24
CA ARG A 99 5.73 -7.39 2.55
C ARG A 99 5.31 -6.06 3.19
N ALA A 100 4.46 -5.30 2.51
CA ALA A 100 3.88 -4.08 3.04
C ALA A 100 2.44 -4.34 3.49
N GLU A 101 2.13 -4.03 4.74
CA GLU A 101 0.79 -4.11 5.32
C GLU A 101 0.30 -2.72 5.70
N GLY A 102 -0.98 -2.46 5.53
CA GLY A 102 -1.60 -1.19 5.92
C GLY A 102 -2.96 -1.40 6.57
N GLN A 103 -3.19 -0.77 7.72
CA GLN A 103 -4.48 -0.81 8.40
C GLN A 103 -5.29 0.45 8.09
N LEU A 104 -6.59 0.28 7.84
CA LEU A 104 -7.53 1.39 7.73
C LEU A 104 -8.89 1.04 8.32
N ASP A 105 -9.69 2.08 8.55
CA ASP A 105 -11.07 1.96 9.00
C ASP A 105 -12.03 2.59 7.98
N PHE A 106 -12.82 1.74 7.31
CA PHE A 106 -13.74 2.18 6.27
C PHE A 106 -14.93 3.02 6.80
N ARG A 107 -15.14 3.13 8.12
CA ARG A 107 -16.17 4.02 8.69
C ARG A 107 -15.93 5.48 8.30
N GLY A 108 -14.67 5.92 8.27
CA GLY A 108 -14.30 7.26 7.81
C GLY A 108 -14.65 7.44 6.33
N THR A 109 -14.16 6.55 5.46
CA THR A 109 -14.38 6.60 4.01
C THR A 109 -15.86 6.58 3.63
N LEU A 110 -16.68 5.81 4.35
CA LEU A 110 -18.12 5.68 4.09
C LEU A 110 -18.98 6.75 4.78
N GLY A 111 -18.36 7.65 5.55
CA GLY A 111 -19.05 8.68 6.33
C GLY A 111 -19.95 8.12 7.44
N VAL A 112 -19.64 6.92 7.94
CA VAL A 112 -20.35 6.27 9.05
C VAL A 112 -19.99 6.96 10.37
N ASP A 113 -18.72 7.29 10.55
CA ASP A 113 -18.20 8.00 11.71
C ASP A 113 -17.23 9.09 11.23
N LYS A 114 -17.53 10.36 11.55
CA LYS A 114 -16.72 11.51 11.12
C LYS A 114 -15.46 11.71 11.97
N THR A 115 -15.35 11.03 13.10
CA THR A 115 -14.17 11.10 13.99
C THR A 115 -13.07 10.14 13.55
N VAL A 116 -13.40 9.15 12.71
CA VAL A 116 -12.44 8.19 12.16
C VAL A 116 -11.69 8.84 10.98
N PRO A 117 -10.35 8.92 11.02
CA PRO A 117 -9.55 9.45 9.91
C PRO A 117 -9.74 8.63 8.63
N VAL A 118 -9.80 9.33 7.49
CA VAL A 118 -9.76 8.68 6.17
C VAL A 118 -8.31 8.49 5.74
N GLY A 119 -7.91 7.23 5.52
CA GLY A 119 -6.57 6.87 5.09
C GLY A 119 -6.05 5.62 5.80
N LEU A 120 -4.84 5.19 5.42
CA LEU A 120 -4.08 4.21 6.17
C LEU A 120 -3.64 4.84 7.50
N GLN A 121 -3.89 4.15 8.61
CA GLN A 121 -3.59 4.61 9.96
C GLN A 121 -2.25 4.07 10.47
N ASP A 122 -1.89 2.87 10.03
CA ASP A 122 -0.61 2.24 10.33
C ASP A 122 -0.13 1.50 9.08
N ILE A 123 1.17 1.56 8.80
CA ILE A 123 1.82 0.86 7.68
C ILE A 123 3.06 0.18 8.22
N ARG A 124 3.21 -1.12 7.93
CA ARG A 124 4.37 -1.93 8.32
C ARG A 124 5.01 -2.52 7.07
N LEU A 125 6.32 -2.35 6.94
CA LEU A 125 7.12 -2.98 5.89
C LEU A 125 8.00 -4.04 6.54
N HIS A 126 7.82 -5.29 6.14
CA HIS A 126 8.65 -6.42 6.55
C HIS A 126 9.55 -6.81 5.39
N ILE A 127 10.83 -7.04 5.69
CA ILE A 127 11.83 -7.47 4.71
C ILE A 127 12.42 -8.78 5.24
N ASP A 128 12.26 -9.84 4.46
CA ASP A 128 12.87 -11.14 4.68
C ASP A 128 14.03 -11.28 3.70
N VAL A 129 15.25 -11.48 4.19
CA VAL A 129 16.49 -11.41 3.41
C VAL A 129 17.31 -12.68 3.60
N ASP A 130 17.73 -13.29 2.51
CA ASP A 130 18.73 -14.36 2.49
C ASP A 130 20.12 -13.77 2.15
N SER A 131 21.00 -13.72 3.15
CA SER A 131 22.34 -13.15 3.07
C SER A 131 23.25 -13.70 4.18
N ASP A 132 24.56 -13.70 3.95
CA ASP A 132 25.57 -14.01 4.98
C ASP A 132 26.11 -12.75 5.68
N ALA A 133 25.46 -11.60 5.46
CA ALA A 133 25.82 -10.34 6.09
C ALA A 133 25.63 -10.39 7.61
N SER A 134 26.46 -9.65 8.35
CA SER A 134 26.28 -9.50 9.80
C SER A 134 25.03 -8.67 10.12
N ASP A 135 24.54 -8.80 11.35
CA ASP A 135 23.40 -8.01 11.82
C ASP A 135 23.65 -6.50 11.67
N GLU A 136 24.88 -6.02 11.91
CA GLU A 136 25.21 -4.59 11.73
C GLU A 136 25.17 -4.16 10.26
N GLN A 137 25.51 -5.05 9.33
CA GLN A 137 25.41 -4.80 7.89
C GLN A 137 23.94 -4.77 7.46
N LEU A 138 23.11 -5.68 7.98
CA LEU A 138 21.66 -5.72 7.73
C LEU A 138 20.95 -4.49 8.31
N ASP A 139 21.30 -4.06 9.52
CA ASP A 139 20.79 -2.83 10.12
C ASP A 139 21.16 -1.60 9.29
N THR A 140 22.40 -1.56 8.79
CA THR A 140 22.84 -0.47 7.91
C THR A 140 22.08 -0.49 6.57
N LEU A 141 21.88 -1.68 6.00
CA LEU A 141 21.11 -1.89 4.78
C LEU A 141 19.66 -1.40 4.95
N LEU A 142 18.99 -1.78 6.04
CA LEU A 142 17.62 -1.35 6.35
C LEU A 142 17.54 0.17 6.49
N ARG A 143 18.39 0.76 7.34
CA ARG A 143 18.41 2.21 7.58
C ARG A 143 18.61 3.02 6.31
N LEU A 144 19.51 2.57 5.42
CA LEU A 144 19.75 3.25 4.15
C LEU A 144 18.62 3.01 3.15
N THR A 145 18.00 1.82 3.17
CA THR A 145 16.80 1.54 2.38
C THR A 145 15.66 2.48 2.75
N GLU A 146 15.38 2.64 4.05
CA GLU A 146 14.37 3.59 4.53
C GLU A 146 14.68 5.03 4.12
N ARG A 147 15.95 5.44 4.28
CA ARG A 147 16.40 6.79 3.94
C ARG A 147 16.24 7.14 2.47
N TYR A 148 16.51 6.19 1.57
CA TYR A 148 16.54 6.44 0.13
C TYR A 148 15.29 5.97 -0.62
N CYS A 149 14.40 5.22 0.03
CA CYS A 149 13.13 4.81 -0.57
C CYS A 149 12.20 6.02 -0.73
N VAL A 150 11.99 6.47 -1.97
CA VAL A 150 11.19 7.65 -2.29
C VAL A 150 9.75 7.52 -1.80
N VAL A 151 9.13 6.35 -1.99
CA VAL A 151 7.75 6.13 -1.57
C VAL A 151 7.64 6.16 -0.04
N LEU A 152 8.56 5.51 0.67
CA LEU A 152 8.58 5.53 2.13
C LEU A 152 8.76 6.97 2.65
N GLN A 153 9.72 7.73 2.10
CA GLN A 153 9.94 9.12 2.51
C GLN A 153 8.72 10.01 2.21
N THR A 154 7.98 9.76 1.12
CA THR A 154 6.73 10.48 0.81
C THR A 154 5.62 10.18 1.82
N LEU A 155 5.59 8.98 2.39
CA LEU A 155 4.63 8.58 3.43
C LEU A 155 5.01 9.16 4.80
N VAL A 156 6.31 9.21 5.12
CA VAL A 156 6.83 9.78 6.37
C VAL A 156 6.70 11.31 6.38
N GLN A 157 7.05 11.95 5.27
CA GLN A 157 7.01 13.39 5.11
C GLN A 157 5.99 13.77 4.03
N ALA A 158 4.79 14.16 4.49
CA ALA A 158 3.72 14.58 3.60
C ALA A 158 4.18 15.76 2.72
N PRO A 159 4.17 15.62 1.38
CA PRO A 159 4.48 16.72 0.49
C PRO A 159 3.34 17.75 0.49
N ARG A 160 3.59 18.93 -0.07
CA ARG A 160 2.50 19.86 -0.37
C ARG A 160 1.58 19.22 -1.41
N LEU A 161 0.34 18.94 -1.03
CA LEU A 161 -0.69 18.39 -1.89
C LEU A 161 -1.68 19.49 -2.29
N ALA A 162 -2.08 19.50 -3.56
CA ALA A 162 -3.12 20.38 -4.09
C ALA A 162 -4.04 19.56 -4.99
N ALA A 163 -5.35 19.78 -4.86
CA ALA A 163 -6.36 19.18 -5.71
C ALA A 163 -7.20 20.29 -6.35
N SER A 164 -7.52 20.13 -7.64
CA SER A 164 -8.38 21.05 -8.38
C SER A 164 -9.37 20.26 -9.23
N ILE A 165 -10.50 20.88 -9.56
CA ILE A 165 -11.49 20.32 -10.48
C ILE A 165 -11.70 21.32 -11.61
N SER A 166 -11.57 20.86 -12.84
CA SER A 166 -11.90 21.62 -14.05
C SER A 166 -13.04 20.95 -14.80
N ARG A 167 -13.83 21.75 -15.51
CA ARG A 167 -14.85 21.23 -16.44
C ARG A 167 -14.27 21.34 -17.84
N SER A 168 -14.32 20.25 -18.61
CA SER A 168 -14.07 20.33 -20.04
C SER A 168 -15.15 21.20 -20.70
N PRO A 169 -14.78 22.10 -21.63
CA PRO A 169 -15.78 22.76 -22.47
C PRO A 169 -16.56 21.68 -23.23
N ARG A 170 -17.87 21.85 -23.29
CA ARG A 170 -18.75 20.93 -24.03
C ARG A 170 -18.48 21.00 -25.52
#